data_AF-A0A352VRZ0-F1
#
_entry.id   AF-A0A352VRZ0-F1
#
_cell.length_a   1.000
_cell.length_b   1.000
_cell.length_c   1.000
_cell.angle_alpha   90.00
_cell.angle_beta   90.00
_cell.angle_gamma   90.00
#
_symmetry.space_group_name_H-M   'P 1'
#
loop_
_entity.id
_entity.type
_entity.pdbx_description
1 polymer ?
#
loop_
_entity_poly.entity_id
_entity_poly.type
_entity_poly.pdbx_seq_one_letter_code
_entity_poly.pdbx_strand_id
1 'polypeptide(L)'
;MPSHGSHLGPGSFDVTPASPGVIGNCIPFGDNDHFGFTGFICRNVPAFTVKRGSKIAFDLGRENDVDVRRNIYFATANVNPAVAVIDDINVASQGIFAASGWTQVVSDTQGPLNPRGDTVANDYELICTVEGRFTFPGGGLIVGFGASPPGAYTDGGCEQVLVRASSQDPSGMFYARFFFRPDQSLDVLDDLRFGGGGNAVAMGGIVIRRCKSAKSGKSCKSGKSGKSAKSNKSKKG
;
A
#
# COMPACT_ATOMS: atom_id res chain seq x y z
N MET A 1 -20.89 -15.29 -5.82
CA MET A 1 -19.81 -14.30 -5.69
C MET A 1 -18.50 -15.03 -5.92
N PRO A 2 -17.64 -14.64 -6.89
CA PRO A 2 -16.38 -15.33 -7.09
C PRO A 2 -15.50 -15.11 -5.85
N SER A 3 -14.94 -16.17 -5.29
CA SER A 3 -14.02 -16.07 -4.17
C SER A 3 -12.73 -15.40 -4.67
N HIS A 4 -12.42 -14.20 -4.19
CA HIS A 4 -11.08 -13.63 -4.29
C HIS A 4 -10.13 -14.42 -3.39
N GLY A 5 -9.78 -15.63 -3.82
CA GLY A 5 -8.71 -16.41 -3.19
C GLY A 5 -7.41 -15.69 -3.45
N SER A 6 -6.82 -15.09 -2.40
CA SER A 6 -5.51 -14.45 -2.47
C SER A 6 -4.50 -15.41 -3.10
N HIS A 7 -3.86 -15.02 -4.22
CA HIS A 7 -2.85 -15.82 -4.93
C HIS A 7 -1.56 -16.06 -4.10
N LEU A 8 -1.54 -15.59 -2.86
CA LEU A 8 -0.40 -15.49 -1.98
C LEU A 8 -0.41 -16.49 -0.80
N GLY A 9 -1.47 -17.31 -0.70
CA GLY A 9 -1.63 -18.34 0.34
C GLY A 9 -2.43 -17.89 1.56
N PRO A 10 -2.54 -18.72 2.61
CA PRO A 10 -3.40 -18.43 3.76
C PRO A 10 -2.93 -17.20 4.57
N GLY A 11 -3.77 -16.16 4.64
CA GLY A 11 -3.61 -14.98 5.49
C GLY A 11 -2.72 -13.85 4.95
N SER A 12 -2.45 -13.89 3.64
CA SER A 12 -2.08 -12.73 2.82
C SER A 12 -3.33 -12.11 2.19
N PHE A 13 -3.28 -10.82 1.86
CA PHE A 13 -4.34 -10.18 1.08
C PHE A 13 -3.74 -9.14 0.14
N ASP A 14 -4.51 -8.87 -0.91
CA ASP A 14 -4.13 -8.03 -2.02
C ASP A 14 -5.21 -6.96 -2.17
N VAL A 15 -4.82 -5.69 -2.09
CA VAL A 15 -5.64 -4.53 -2.49
C VAL A 15 -5.03 -4.02 -3.77
N THR A 16 -5.31 -4.74 -4.85
CA THR A 16 -4.76 -4.46 -6.17
C THR A 16 -5.85 -3.85 -7.03
N PRO A 17 -5.60 -2.70 -7.68
CA PRO A 17 -6.53 -2.14 -8.64
C PRO A 17 -6.88 -3.17 -9.71
N ALA A 18 -8.17 -3.32 -10.03
CA ALA A 18 -8.61 -4.18 -11.13
C ALA A 18 -8.39 -3.51 -12.49
N SER A 19 -8.28 -2.18 -12.52
CA SER A 19 -8.02 -1.40 -13.73
C SER A 19 -7.02 -0.28 -13.41
N PRO A 20 -5.72 -0.60 -13.26
CA PRO A 20 -4.71 0.42 -13.00
C PRO A 20 -4.70 1.43 -14.16
N GLY A 21 -4.91 2.71 -13.83
CA GLY A 21 -4.97 3.80 -14.80
C GLY A 21 -3.60 4.38 -15.15
N VAL A 22 -3.62 5.64 -15.59
CA VAL A 22 -2.40 6.44 -15.87
C VAL A 22 -1.61 6.65 -14.57
N ILE A 23 -0.29 6.54 -14.64
CA ILE A 23 0.59 6.90 -13.53
C ILE A 23 0.47 8.41 -13.30
N GLY A 24 0.15 8.80 -12.08
CA GLY A 24 -0.16 10.20 -11.81
C GLY A 24 -0.58 10.40 -10.36
N ASN A 25 0.38 10.71 -9.50
CA ASN A 25 0.26 11.26 -8.15
C ASN A 25 1.56 11.01 -7.36
N CYS A 26 2.00 11.99 -6.56
CA CYS A 26 3.20 11.84 -5.72
C CYS A 26 2.90 11.32 -4.30
N ILE A 27 1.70 11.53 -3.77
CA ILE A 27 1.35 11.09 -2.41
C ILE A 27 1.15 9.56 -2.36
N PRO A 28 1.78 8.78 -1.48
CA PRO A 28 2.60 9.22 -0.35
C PRO A 28 4.10 9.09 -0.61
N PHE A 29 4.55 8.70 -1.80
CA PHE A 29 5.91 8.18 -2.04
C PHE A 29 6.89 9.15 -2.70
N GLY A 30 6.42 10.08 -3.53
CA GLY A 30 7.26 11.11 -4.14
C GLY A 30 7.33 12.41 -3.36
N ASP A 31 6.75 12.47 -2.16
CA ASP A 31 6.86 13.59 -1.22
C ASP A 31 6.57 13.05 0.19
N ASN A 32 7.30 13.51 1.21
CA ASN A 32 6.91 13.28 2.60
C ASN A 32 7.01 14.49 3.54
N ASP A 33 7.37 15.67 3.08
CA ASP A 33 7.49 16.85 3.94
C ASP A 33 6.31 17.82 3.80
N HIS A 34 5.70 17.94 2.63
CA HIS A 34 4.65 18.93 2.37
C HIS A 34 3.26 18.42 2.77
N PHE A 35 2.97 17.14 2.56
CA PHE A 35 1.60 16.61 2.70
C PHE A 35 1.24 16.12 4.10
N GLY A 36 2.10 16.29 5.11
CA GLY A 36 1.84 15.83 6.47
C GLY A 36 1.59 14.32 6.55
N PHE A 37 0.78 13.88 7.50
CA PHE A 37 0.39 12.48 7.59
C PHE A 37 -0.63 12.12 6.51
N THR A 38 -0.29 11.12 5.69
CA THR A 38 -1.07 10.73 4.51
C THR A 38 -1.45 9.26 4.59
N GLY A 39 -2.37 8.81 3.75
CA GLY A 39 -2.73 7.40 3.73
C GLY A 39 -3.92 7.02 2.87
N PHE A 40 -4.22 5.73 2.91
CA PHE A 40 -5.31 5.09 2.19
C PHE A 40 -6.32 4.50 3.17
N ILE A 41 -7.60 4.63 2.83
CA ILE A 41 -8.73 3.99 3.48
C ILE A 41 -9.24 2.91 2.52
N CYS A 42 -9.22 1.68 2.99
CA CYS A 42 -9.69 0.51 2.27
C CYS A 42 -10.96 -0.03 2.93
N ARG A 43 -11.81 -0.66 2.14
CA ARG A 43 -13.05 -1.33 2.56
C ARG A 43 -13.03 -2.79 2.13
N ASN A 44 -13.89 -3.59 2.75
CA ASN A 44 -14.07 -5.01 2.44
C ASN A 44 -12.78 -5.85 2.51
N VAL A 45 -11.81 -5.42 3.32
CA VAL A 45 -10.55 -6.13 3.48
C VAL A 45 -10.79 -7.39 4.32
N PRO A 46 -10.35 -8.59 3.88
CA PRO A 46 -10.50 -9.81 4.68
C PRO A 46 -9.64 -9.76 5.93
N ALA A 47 -9.98 -10.57 6.94
CA ALA A 47 -9.16 -10.69 8.15
C ALA A 47 -7.74 -11.20 7.82
N PHE A 48 -6.73 -10.63 8.48
CA PHE A 48 -5.35 -11.06 8.32
C PHE A 48 -4.51 -10.85 9.57
N THR A 49 -3.29 -11.39 9.54
CA THR A 49 -2.28 -11.09 10.55
C THR A 49 -0.94 -10.98 9.87
N VAL A 50 -0.26 -9.85 10.08
CA VAL A 50 1.13 -9.66 9.73
C VAL A 50 2.00 -9.85 10.96
N LYS A 51 3.10 -10.57 10.78
CA LYS A 51 4.13 -10.79 11.80
C LYS A 51 5.43 -10.14 11.33
N ARG A 52 6.36 -9.88 12.27
CA ARG A 52 7.73 -9.49 11.94
C ARG A 52 8.31 -10.40 10.84
N GLY A 53 8.93 -9.80 9.84
CA GLY A 53 9.47 -10.49 8.66
C GLY A 53 8.48 -10.70 7.51
N SER A 54 7.19 -10.38 7.70
CA SER A 54 6.23 -10.30 6.57
C SER A 54 6.63 -9.19 5.61
N LYS A 55 6.07 -9.18 4.40
CA LYS A 55 6.39 -8.20 3.36
C LYS A 55 5.16 -7.39 3.02
N ILE A 56 5.33 -6.07 3.02
CA ILE A 56 4.35 -5.13 2.46
C ILE A 56 4.99 -4.60 1.20
N ALA A 57 4.25 -4.59 0.10
CA ALA A 57 4.73 -4.16 -1.19
C ALA A 57 3.75 -3.16 -1.79
N PHE A 58 4.29 -2.12 -2.40
CA PHE A 58 3.54 -1.14 -3.17
C PHE A 58 4.08 -1.15 -4.58
N ASP A 59 3.21 -0.82 -5.52
CA ASP A 59 3.54 -0.75 -6.94
C ASP A 59 3.77 0.72 -7.29
N LEU A 60 5.01 1.05 -7.65
CA LEU A 60 5.30 2.31 -8.31
C LEU A 60 5.21 2.08 -9.82
N GLY A 61 4.81 3.12 -10.55
CA GLY A 61 4.80 3.11 -12.01
C GLY A 61 5.91 3.95 -12.61
N ARG A 62 6.70 4.63 -11.78
CA ARG A 62 7.88 5.41 -12.15
C ARG A 62 8.91 5.35 -11.03
N GLU A 63 10.16 5.60 -11.41
CA GLU A 63 11.25 5.82 -10.47
C GLU A 63 11.07 7.15 -9.72
N ASN A 64 11.31 7.09 -8.41
CA ASN A 64 11.50 8.24 -7.54
C ASN A 64 12.96 8.72 -7.66
N ASP A 65 13.20 10.02 -7.55
CA ASP A 65 14.54 10.61 -7.68
C ASP A 65 15.43 10.30 -6.45
N VAL A 66 14.79 10.09 -5.29
CA VAL A 66 15.40 9.66 -4.04
C VAL A 66 14.83 8.32 -3.53
N ASP A 67 15.52 7.71 -2.57
CA ASP A 67 15.08 6.46 -1.96
C ASP A 67 13.82 6.68 -1.12
N VAL A 68 12.72 6.04 -1.50
CA VAL A 68 11.47 6.06 -0.74
C VAL A 68 11.65 5.35 0.60
N ARG A 69 11.45 6.09 1.69
CA ARG A 69 11.44 5.60 3.08
C ARG A 69 10.28 6.18 3.83
N ARG A 70 9.52 5.36 4.56
CA ARG A 70 8.31 5.80 5.28
C ARG A 70 8.13 5.03 6.58
N ASN A 71 7.72 5.73 7.62
CA ASN A 71 7.02 5.12 8.74
C ASN A 71 5.63 4.70 8.23
N ILE A 72 5.33 3.40 8.22
CA ILE A 72 4.03 2.88 7.76
C ILE A 72 3.27 2.35 8.96
N TYR A 73 2.01 2.76 9.07
CA TYR A 73 1.11 2.46 10.16
C TYR A 73 -0.14 1.75 9.64
N PHE A 74 -0.67 0.82 10.43
CA PHE A 74 -1.99 0.23 10.20
C PHE A 74 -2.94 0.56 11.34
N ALA A 75 -4.22 0.75 10.99
CA ALA A 75 -5.32 0.85 11.92
C ALA A 75 -6.57 0.17 11.37
N THR A 76 -7.45 -0.27 12.27
CA THR A 76 -8.82 -0.65 11.94
C THR A 76 -9.68 0.60 11.93
N ALA A 77 -10.45 0.81 10.86
CA ALA A 77 -11.43 1.88 10.79
C ALA A 77 -12.57 1.63 11.77
N ASN A 78 -13.19 2.70 12.27
CA ASN A 78 -14.39 2.62 13.12
C ASN A 78 -15.54 1.84 12.48
N VAL A 79 -15.65 1.88 11.15
CA VAL A 79 -16.63 1.11 10.37
C VAL A 79 -15.98 0.62 9.08
N ASN A 80 -16.55 -0.43 8.47
CA ASN A 80 -16.23 -0.77 7.08
C ASN A 80 -16.95 0.23 6.17
N PRO A 81 -16.25 1.09 5.41
CA PRO A 81 -16.91 2.10 4.58
C PRO A 81 -17.93 1.48 3.62
N ALA A 82 -19.04 2.17 3.42
CA ALA A 82 -19.97 1.89 2.34
C ALA A 82 -19.34 2.27 0.99
N VAL A 83 -20.05 2.01 -0.12
CA VAL A 83 -19.61 2.49 -1.45
C VAL A 83 -19.44 4.01 -1.39
N ALA A 84 -18.34 4.52 -1.94
CA ALA A 84 -18.08 5.95 -1.98
C ALA A 84 -19.15 6.65 -2.83
N VAL A 85 -19.76 7.69 -2.27
CA VAL A 85 -20.52 8.69 -3.03
C VAL A 85 -19.51 9.79 -3.35
N ILE A 86 -19.33 10.10 -4.62
CA ILE A 86 -18.27 11.00 -5.09
C ILE A 86 -18.88 12.33 -5.50
N ASP A 87 -18.27 13.41 -5.02
CA ASP A 87 -18.50 14.77 -5.46
C ASP A 87 -17.18 15.34 -5.98
N ASP A 88 -17.13 15.63 -7.27
CA ASP A 88 -15.91 15.92 -8.05
C ASP A 88 -14.82 14.85 -7.86
N ILE A 89 -13.78 15.16 -7.09
CA ILE A 89 -12.67 14.24 -6.79
C ILE A 89 -12.68 13.72 -5.35
N ASN A 90 -13.68 14.10 -4.55
CA ASN A 90 -13.77 13.78 -3.13
C ASN A 90 -14.94 12.84 -2.84
N VAL A 91 -14.85 12.10 -1.75
CA VAL A 91 -15.95 11.30 -1.21
C VAL A 91 -16.79 12.16 -0.28
N ALA A 92 -18.09 11.92 -0.26
CA ALA A 92 -18.93 12.33 0.86
C ALA A 92 -18.46 11.56 2.11
N SER A 93 -17.98 12.30 3.11
CA SER A 93 -17.45 11.73 4.35
C SER A 93 -18.49 10.85 5.04
N GLN A 94 -18.04 9.68 5.48
CA GLN A 94 -18.78 8.73 6.32
C GLN A 94 -18.25 8.76 7.78
N GLY A 95 -17.43 9.74 8.14
CA GLY A 95 -16.89 9.87 9.49
C GLY A 95 -15.85 8.79 9.82
N ILE A 96 -14.98 8.45 8.86
CA ILE A 96 -14.02 7.35 9.03
C ILE A 96 -12.82 7.81 9.86
N PHE A 97 -12.50 7.10 10.95
CA PHE A 97 -11.32 7.35 11.79
C PHE A 97 -10.64 6.05 12.25
N ALA A 98 -9.39 6.17 12.72
CA ALA A 98 -8.55 5.07 13.17
C ALA A 98 -8.95 4.55 14.57
N ALA A 99 -10.04 3.78 14.66
CA ALA A 99 -10.63 3.32 15.92
C ALA A 99 -9.70 2.44 16.78
N SER A 100 -8.81 1.66 16.16
CA SER A 100 -7.83 0.87 16.92
C SER A 100 -6.62 1.67 17.42
N GLY A 101 -6.51 2.95 17.05
CA GLY A 101 -5.24 3.66 17.04
C GLY A 101 -4.26 3.10 16.00
N TRP A 102 -3.12 3.76 15.88
CA TRP A 102 -2.09 3.44 14.89
C TRP A 102 -1.09 2.41 15.43
N THR A 103 -0.83 1.37 14.64
CA THR A 103 0.26 0.41 14.88
C THR A 103 1.31 0.58 13.81
N GLN A 104 2.51 1.02 14.18
CA GLN A 104 3.63 1.07 13.25
C GLN A 104 4.05 -0.34 12.85
N VAL A 105 4.12 -0.60 11.55
CA VAL A 105 4.52 -1.89 10.98
C VAL A 105 5.85 -1.81 10.23
N VAL A 106 6.27 -0.63 9.80
CA VAL A 106 7.53 -0.34 9.08
C VAL A 106 8.10 0.98 9.61
N SER A 107 9.39 1.00 9.92
CA SER A 107 10.19 2.20 10.20
C SER A 107 10.71 2.86 8.93
N ASP A 108 10.93 4.17 8.92
CA ASP A 108 11.65 4.87 7.85
C ASP A 108 13.17 4.64 7.87
N THR A 109 13.69 3.94 8.88
CA THR A 109 15.10 3.55 8.95
C THR A 109 15.47 2.42 8.00
N GLN A 110 14.48 1.69 7.45
CA GLN A 110 14.73 0.66 6.44
C GLN A 110 14.64 1.22 5.02
N GLY A 111 15.56 0.75 4.16
CA GLY A 111 15.40 0.87 2.71
C GLY A 111 14.56 -0.30 2.18
N PRO A 112 13.49 -0.04 1.39
CA PRO A 112 12.79 -1.08 0.64
C PRO A 112 13.73 -1.82 -0.34
N LEU A 113 13.31 -2.98 -0.83
CA LEU A 113 14.15 -3.79 -1.74
C LEU A 113 14.45 -3.07 -3.07
N ASN A 114 13.46 -2.40 -3.65
CA ASN A 114 13.63 -1.46 -4.75
C ASN A 114 13.22 -0.06 -4.26
N PRO A 115 14.12 0.69 -3.60
CA PRO A 115 13.75 1.90 -2.87
C PRO A 115 13.31 3.05 -3.78
N ARG A 116 13.63 3.01 -5.07
CA ARG A 116 13.19 4.04 -6.03
C ARG A 116 11.99 3.61 -6.86
N GLY A 117 11.54 2.37 -6.77
CA GLY A 117 10.55 1.82 -7.70
C GLY A 117 11.13 1.51 -9.08
N ASP A 118 10.25 1.21 -10.02
CA ASP A 118 10.60 1.13 -11.43
C ASP A 118 9.43 1.58 -12.33
N THR A 119 9.44 1.19 -13.61
CA THR A 119 8.44 1.62 -14.61
C THR A 119 7.45 0.52 -14.97
N VAL A 120 7.48 -0.61 -14.25
CA VAL A 120 6.73 -1.82 -14.55
C VAL A 120 5.53 -1.94 -13.61
N ALA A 121 4.39 -1.44 -14.03
CA ALA A 121 3.17 -1.58 -13.25
C ALA A 121 2.78 -3.06 -12.99
N ASN A 122 2.20 -3.30 -11.82
CA ASN A 122 1.73 -4.55 -11.22
C ASN A 122 2.82 -5.53 -10.79
N ASP A 123 4.06 -5.08 -10.57
CA ASP A 123 5.13 -5.95 -10.10
C ASP A 123 5.41 -5.81 -8.59
N TYR A 124 4.90 -4.75 -7.96
CA TYR A 124 4.94 -4.49 -6.51
C TYR A 124 6.38 -4.57 -5.96
N GLU A 125 7.26 -3.80 -6.58
CA GLU A 125 8.69 -3.73 -6.35
C GLU A 125 9.10 -3.02 -5.06
N LEU A 126 8.30 -2.06 -4.56
CA LEU A 126 8.59 -1.32 -3.33
C LEU A 126 8.30 -2.17 -2.09
N ILE A 127 9.18 -3.14 -1.82
CA ILE A 127 8.99 -4.15 -0.79
C ILE A 127 9.65 -3.73 0.54
N CYS A 128 8.82 -3.46 1.54
CA CYS A 128 9.21 -3.22 2.93
C CYS A 128 9.14 -4.50 3.78
N THR A 129 9.96 -4.55 4.84
CA THR A 129 9.92 -5.63 5.83
C THR A 129 9.13 -5.19 7.05
N VAL A 130 8.15 -5.99 7.44
CA VAL A 130 7.37 -5.73 8.65
C VAL A 130 8.23 -5.94 9.90
N GLU A 131 8.25 -4.95 10.78
CA GLU A 131 9.01 -4.95 12.05
C GLU A 131 8.09 -5.14 13.26
N GLY A 132 6.86 -4.63 13.18
CA GLY A 132 5.78 -4.76 14.16
C GLY A 132 4.84 -5.94 13.89
N ARG A 133 3.95 -6.28 14.84
CA ARG A 133 2.85 -7.23 14.61
C ARG A 133 1.55 -6.45 14.51
N PHE A 134 0.70 -6.82 13.56
CA PHE A 134 -0.66 -6.29 13.46
C PHE A 134 -1.65 -7.42 13.14
N THR A 135 -2.79 -7.41 13.83
CA THR A 135 -3.88 -8.39 13.65
C THR A 135 -5.12 -7.61 13.25
N PHE A 136 -5.68 -7.93 12.09
CA PHE A 136 -6.82 -7.23 11.51
C PHE A 136 -8.03 -8.15 11.45
N PRO A 137 -9.19 -7.75 12.04
CA PRO A 137 -10.38 -8.59 12.08
C PRO A 137 -11.15 -8.66 10.76
N GLY A 138 -10.82 -7.81 9.78
CA GLY A 138 -11.58 -7.64 8.54
C GLY A 138 -12.40 -6.35 8.53
N GLY A 139 -12.85 -5.92 7.35
CA GLY A 139 -13.67 -4.72 7.15
C GLY A 139 -12.86 -3.52 6.64
N GLY A 140 -12.93 -2.40 7.36
CA GLY A 140 -12.24 -1.17 7.00
C GLY A 140 -10.79 -1.14 7.51
N LEU A 141 -9.82 -1.08 6.61
CA LEU A 141 -8.40 -0.96 6.93
C LEU A 141 -7.92 0.44 6.60
N ILE A 142 -7.11 1.04 7.46
CA ILE A 142 -6.44 2.31 7.20
C ILE A 142 -4.93 2.08 7.18
N VAL A 143 -4.28 2.55 6.12
CA VAL A 143 -2.82 2.52 5.94
C VAL A 143 -2.32 3.95 5.97
N GLY A 144 -1.52 4.31 6.97
CA GLY A 144 -0.96 5.65 7.13
C GLY A 144 0.55 5.69 6.87
N PHE A 145 1.03 6.84 6.39
CA PHE A 145 2.43 7.11 6.08
C PHE A 145 2.86 8.38 6.80
N GLY A 146 3.90 8.29 7.62
CA GLY A 146 4.50 9.41 8.33
C GLY A 146 5.10 10.45 7.38
N ALA A 147 4.89 11.73 7.70
CA ALA A 147 5.62 12.85 7.10
C ALA A 147 7.03 12.99 7.70
N SER A 148 7.86 13.88 7.16
CA SER A 148 9.14 14.32 7.70
C SER A 148 9.08 15.82 8.05
N PRO A 149 9.17 16.19 9.35
CA PRO A 149 9.00 15.35 10.54
C PRO A 149 7.55 14.82 10.70
N PRO A 150 7.31 13.69 11.41
CA PRO A 150 8.18 13.03 12.40
C PRO A 150 9.17 11.98 11.86
N GLY A 151 9.21 11.73 10.56
CA GLY A 151 10.24 10.93 9.93
C GLY A 151 11.64 11.55 10.06
N ALA A 152 12.67 10.73 9.90
CA ALA A 152 14.07 11.11 9.94
C ALA A 152 14.68 11.28 8.53
N TYR A 153 13.90 11.02 7.47
CA TYR A 153 14.31 11.15 6.08
C TYR A 153 13.36 12.05 5.30
N THR A 154 13.89 13.09 4.68
CA THR A 154 13.11 14.06 3.90
C THR A 154 13.24 13.79 2.41
N ASP A 155 12.09 13.76 1.75
CA ASP A 155 11.89 13.78 0.30
C ASP A 155 10.90 14.89 -0.01
N GLY A 156 11.42 16.03 -0.50
CA GLY A 156 10.63 17.21 -0.85
C GLY A 156 10.34 17.32 -2.35
N GLY A 157 10.51 16.22 -3.08
CA GLY A 157 10.07 16.11 -4.47
C GLY A 157 8.55 16.14 -4.60
N CYS A 158 8.06 15.81 -5.80
CA CYS A 158 6.66 15.41 -6.00
C CYS A 158 6.56 14.59 -7.28
N GLU A 159 7.45 13.60 -7.38
CA GLU A 159 7.51 12.67 -8.50
C GLU A 159 6.21 11.88 -8.52
N GLN A 160 5.52 11.92 -9.65
CA GLN A 160 4.28 11.19 -9.82
C GLN A 160 4.58 9.70 -10.03
N VAL A 161 4.86 8.99 -8.95
CA VAL A 161 5.29 7.59 -8.96
C VAL A 161 4.16 6.61 -8.76
N LEU A 162 2.99 7.05 -8.28
CA LEU A 162 1.92 6.15 -7.90
C LEU A 162 1.03 5.76 -9.09
N VAL A 163 0.80 4.45 -9.27
CA VAL A 163 -0.24 3.94 -10.19
C VAL A 163 -1.60 4.43 -9.71
N ARG A 164 -2.49 4.85 -10.62
CA ARG A 164 -3.77 5.46 -10.22
C ARG A 164 -4.90 4.44 -10.20
N ALA A 165 -5.47 4.19 -9.03
CA ALA A 165 -6.82 3.64 -8.85
C ALA A 165 -7.78 4.68 -8.24
N SER A 166 -9.08 4.53 -8.49
CA SER A 166 -10.12 5.36 -7.89
C SER A 166 -11.06 4.52 -7.02
N SER A 167 -11.89 5.17 -6.21
CA SER A 167 -12.88 4.49 -5.37
C SER A 167 -14.01 3.81 -6.16
N GLN A 168 -14.03 4.04 -7.48
CA GLN A 168 -14.86 3.33 -8.45
C GLN A 168 -14.15 2.13 -9.09
N ASP A 169 -12.90 1.84 -8.72
CA ASP A 169 -12.17 0.69 -9.26
C ASP A 169 -12.97 -0.61 -9.02
N PRO A 170 -13.08 -1.50 -10.02
CA PRO A 170 -13.89 -2.71 -9.91
C PRO A 170 -13.49 -3.68 -8.80
N SER A 171 -12.29 -3.55 -8.20
CA SER A 171 -11.94 -4.32 -6.99
C SER A 171 -12.89 -4.04 -5.83
N GLY A 172 -13.46 -2.83 -5.75
CA GLY A 172 -14.35 -2.40 -4.68
C GLY A 172 -13.67 -2.27 -3.31
N MET A 173 -12.33 -2.22 -3.28
CA MET A 173 -11.53 -2.23 -2.05
C MET A 173 -11.01 -0.85 -1.65
N PHE A 174 -10.76 0.05 -2.60
CA PHE A 174 -10.33 1.42 -2.30
C PHE A 174 -11.55 2.30 -1.97
N TYR A 175 -11.49 3.04 -0.88
CA TYR A 175 -12.54 4.02 -0.52
C TYR A 175 -12.07 5.46 -0.75
N ALA A 176 -10.99 5.88 -0.10
CA ALA A 176 -10.47 7.24 -0.22
C ALA A 176 -9.02 7.30 0.27
N ARG A 177 -8.30 8.36 -0.08
CA ARG A 177 -7.02 8.73 0.55
C ARG A 177 -7.18 9.98 1.41
N PHE A 178 -6.25 10.18 2.33
CA PHE A 178 -6.14 11.37 3.14
C PHE A 178 -4.71 11.91 3.14
N PHE A 179 -4.57 13.21 3.38
CA PHE A 179 -3.35 13.96 3.48
C PHE A 179 -3.59 15.26 4.27
N PHE A 180 -2.52 16.00 4.56
CA PHE A 180 -2.46 17.17 5.44
C PHE A 180 -2.94 16.91 6.87
N ARG A 181 -2.87 15.66 7.35
CA ARG A 181 -3.25 15.34 8.74
C ARG A 181 -2.07 15.58 9.68
N PRO A 182 -2.34 15.98 10.93
CA PRO A 182 -1.36 15.84 12.01
C PRO A 182 -0.86 14.39 12.10
N ASP A 183 0.38 14.20 12.52
CA ASP A 183 0.95 12.85 12.63
C ASP A 183 0.07 11.94 13.47
N GLN A 184 -0.20 10.75 12.94
CA GLN A 184 -1.01 9.72 13.58
C GLN A 184 -2.36 10.25 14.11
N SER A 185 -2.96 11.22 13.40
CA SER A 185 -4.25 11.80 13.77
C SER A 185 -5.32 10.71 14.01
N LEU A 186 -6.12 10.93 15.06
CA LEU A 186 -7.30 10.13 15.39
C LEU A 186 -8.61 10.83 14.99
N ASP A 187 -8.51 11.98 14.32
CA ASP A 187 -9.67 12.68 13.77
C ASP A 187 -10.32 11.87 12.63
N VAL A 188 -11.50 12.32 12.20
CA VAL A 188 -12.09 11.87 10.93
C VAL A 188 -11.13 12.17 9.78
N LEU A 189 -10.80 11.16 8.99
CA LEU A 189 -9.77 11.17 7.93
C LEU A 189 -10.35 11.39 6.53
N ASP A 190 -11.62 11.05 6.32
CA ASP A 190 -12.31 11.15 5.03
C ASP A 190 -13.08 12.46 4.84
N ASP A 191 -12.84 13.45 5.70
CA ASP A 191 -13.39 14.81 5.57
C ASP A 191 -12.41 15.78 4.92
N LEU A 192 -12.90 16.97 4.57
CA LEU A 192 -12.09 18.03 3.96
C LEU A 192 -11.56 19.06 4.97
N ARG A 193 -11.65 18.81 6.29
CA ARG A 193 -11.36 19.83 7.32
C ARG A 193 -9.94 20.41 7.24
N PHE A 194 -8.99 19.63 6.71
CA PHE A 194 -7.58 20.01 6.59
C PHE A 194 -7.16 20.26 5.13
N GLY A 195 -8.11 20.52 4.23
CA GLY A 195 -7.84 20.81 2.83
C GLY A 195 -7.37 19.61 1.99
N GLY A 196 -7.36 18.39 2.55
CA GLY A 196 -6.76 17.22 1.92
C GLY A 196 -7.21 15.84 2.37
N GLY A 197 -8.44 15.65 2.84
CA GLY A 197 -8.96 14.32 3.18
C GLY A 197 -10.08 13.85 2.26
N GLY A 198 -10.41 12.56 2.31
CA GLY A 198 -11.55 12.03 1.56
C GLY A 198 -11.40 12.09 0.04
N ASN A 199 -10.17 12.05 -0.50
CA ASN A 199 -10.01 12.12 -1.95
C ASN A 199 -10.25 10.73 -2.59
N ALA A 200 -11.14 10.67 -3.59
CA ALA A 200 -11.65 9.44 -4.22
C ALA A 200 -10.72 8.86 -5.29
N VAL A 201 -9.57 9.48 -5.54
CA VAL A 201 -8.63 9.09 -6.61
C VAL A 201 -7.23 8.83 -6.08
N ALA A 202 -6.43 8.14 -6.90
CA ALA A 202 -5.00 7.87 -6.72
C ALA A 202 -4.63 6.98 -5.52
N MET A 203 -4.92 5.68 -5.65
CA MET A 203 -4.25 4.61 -4.90
C MET A 203 -3.32 3.79 -5.81
N GLY A 204 -2.07 3.57 -5.39
CA GLY A 204 -1.04 2.78 -6.08
C GLY A 204 -1.23 1.28 -6.09
N GLY A 205 -2.28 0.80 -5.42
CA GLY A 205 -2.35 -0.59 -4.99
C GLY A 205 -1.44 -0.88 -3.81
N ILE A 206 -1.84 -1.86 -3.01
CA ILE A 206 -1.12 -2.34 -1.83
C ILE A 206 -1.20 -3.86 -1.84
N VAL A 207 -0.07 -4.53 -1.84
CA VAL A 207 0.02 -5.98 -1.73
C VAL A 207 0.67 -6.35 -0.42
N ILE A 208 -0.03 -7.16 0.39
CA ILE A 208 0.49 -7.62 1.67
C ILE A 208 0.74 -9.12 1.60
N ARG A 209 2.02 -9.49 1.40
CA ARG A 209 2.45 -10.87 1.29
C ARG A 209 2.96 -11.40 2.63
N ARG A 210 2.46 -12.56 3.07
CA ARG A 210 3.17 -13.33 4.11
C ARG A 210 4.44 -13.91 3.51
N CYS A 211 5.59 -13.72 4.14
CA CYS A 211 6.71 -14.65 3.90
C CYS A 211 6.31 -15.99 4.56
N LYS A 212 6.31 -17.09 3.78
CA LYS A 212 6.18 -18.44 4.34
C LYS A 212 7.33 -18.62 5.33
N SER A 213 7.03 -19.14 6.54
CA SER A 213 8.07 -19.57 7.49
C SER A 213 9.04 -20.48 6.74
N ALA A 214 10.29 -20.03 6.62
CA ALA A 214 11.36 -20.81 6.04
C ALA A 214 11.64 -22.00 6.97
N LYS A 215 10.95 -23.13 6.77
CA LYS A 215 11.56 -24.40 7.11
C LYS A 215 12.71 -24.58 6.13
N SER A 216 13.93 -24.27 6.59
CA SER A 216 15.20 -24.27 5.87
C SER A 216 15.43 -23.11 4.87
N GLY A 217 16.08 -22.04 5.37
CA GLY A 217 17.22 -21.40 4.69
C GLY A 217 17.14 -20.92 3.24
N LYS A 218 15.97 -20.61 2.66
CA LYS A 218 15.89 -19.92 1.36
C LYS A 218 14.96 -18.72 1.41
N SER A 219 15.53 -17.55 1.12
CA SER A 219 14.88 -16.24 1.14
C SER A 219 13.70 -16.16 0.16
N CYS A 220 12.79 -15.22 0.45
CA CYS A 220 11.70 -14.80 -0.42
C CYS A 220 12.30 -14.25 -1.75
N LYS A 221 12.61 -15.14 -2.71
CA LYS A 221 13.03 -14.77 -4.06
C LYS A 221 11.81 -14.61 -4.97
N SER A 222 11.76 -13.49 -5.68
CA SER A 222 10.84 -13.24 -6.78
C SER A 222 10.97 -14.34 -7.83
N GLY A 223 9.83 -14.91 -8.22
CA GLY A 223 9.76 -15.85 -9.33
C GLY A 223 10.00 -15.11 -10.64
N LYS A 224 11.25 -15.08 -11.12
CA LYS A 224 11.51 -14.77 -12.53
C LYS A 224 10.87 -15.88 -13.36
N SER A 225 9.91 -15.51 -14.20
CA SER A 225 9.36 -16.32 -15.30
C SER A 225 10.42 -16.54 -16.38
N GLY A 226 11.43 -17.35 -16.07
CA GLY A 226 12.38 -17.83 -17.05
C GLY A 226 11.82 -19.04 -17.77
N LYS A 227 11.24 -18.84 -18.97
CA LYS A 227 11.08 -19.92 -19.96
C LYS A 227 12.48 -20.49 -20.24
N SER A 228 12.78 -21.65 -19.67
CA SER A 228 13.98 -22.39 -20.03
C SER A 228 13.71 -23.13 -21.34
N ALA A 229 14.25 -22.60 -22.44
CA ALA A 229 14.32 -23.30 -23.71
C ALA A 229 15.16 -24.57 -23.51
N LYS A 230 14.54 -25.74 -23.74
CA LYS A 230 15.26 -27.02 -23.81
C LYS A 230 16.22 -26.98 -25.00
N SER A 231 17.51 -26.90 -24.71
CA SER A 231 18.59 -27.25 -25.65
C SER A 231 18.70 -28.77 -25.70
N ASN A 232 18.31 -29.37 -26.83
CA ASN A 232 18.55 -30.78 -27.13
C ASN A 232 20.00 -30.94 -27.60
N LYS A 233 20.87 -31.44 -26.72
CA LYS A 233 22.16 -32.02 -27.10
C LYS A 233 21.98 -33.54 -27.14
N SER A 234 21.78 -34.11 -28.33
CA SER A 234 21.97 -35.55 -28.54
C SER A 234 23.45 -35.82 -28.75
N LYS A 235 23.99 -36.71 -27.92
CA LYS A 235 25.35 -37.24 -27.98
C LYS A 235 25.40 -38.37 -29.02
N LYS A 236 26.55 -38.43 -29.70
CA LYS A 236 27.06 -39.53 -30.50
C LYS A 236 26.80 -40.91 -29.86
N GLY A 237 26.35 -41.83 -30.70
CA GLY A 237 26.70 -43.26 -30.72
C GLY A 237 27.07 -43.58 -32.15
#